data_AF-A0A8B9KGI7-F1
#
_entry.id   AF-A0A8B9KGI7-F1
#
_cell.length_a   1.000
_cell.length_b   1.000
_cell.length_c   1.000
_cell.angle_alpha   90.00
_cell.angle_beta   90.00
_cell.angle_gamma   90.00
#
_symmetry.space_group_name_H-M   'P 1'
#
loop_
_entity.id
_entity.type
_entity.pdbx_description
1 polymer ?
#
loop_
_entity_poly.entity_id
_entity_poly.type
_entity_poly.pdbx_seq_one_letter_code
_entity_poly.pdbx_strand_id
1 'polypeptide(L)' 'MSSLLFSEHTLLFQFQQDNAHPHTNTILKACLKDTDTIPWPDTSPDLSLIENVWDAIVNTTNRVKSAGSE' A
#
# COMPACT_ATOMS: atom_id res chain seq x y z
N MET A 1 7.10 -36.06 8.84
CA MET A 1 6.22 -35.19 9.65
C MET A 1 6.73 -33.76 9.53
N SER A 2 6.93 -33.25 8.31
CA SER A 2 6.07 -32.27 7.63
C SER A 2 4.94 -31.65 8.45
N SER A 3 4.85 -30.31 8.39
CA SER A 3 3.74 -29.44 8.81
C SER A 3 3.86 -28.66 10.13
N LEU A 4 5.06 -28.16 10.48
CA LEU A 4 5.24 -27.15 11.55
C LEU A 4 5.99 -25.88 11.08
N LEU A 5 5.92 -25.55 9.79
CA LEU A 5 6.46 -24.30 9.24
C LEU A 5 5.37 -23.37 8.67
N PHE A 6 4.09 -23.66 8.93
CA PHE A 6 2.99 -22.88 8.34
C PHE A 6 1.79 -22.72 9.30
N SER A 7 2.02 -22.42 10.59
CA SER A 7 0.91 -22.38 11.56
C SER A 7 0.76 -21.12 12.42
N GLU A 8 1.66 -20.14 12.41
CA GLU A 8 1.50 -18.94 13.26
C GLU A 8 1.71 -17.62 12.50
N HIS A 9 1.34 -17.63 11.22
CA HIS A 9 1.05 -16.39 10.49
C HIS A 9 -0.33 -16.55 9.88
N THR A 10 -1.36 -16.64 10.74
CA THR A 10 -2.65 -16.07 10.35
C THR A 10 -2.36 -14.58 10.18
N LEU A 11 -1.94 -14.20 8.97
CA LEU A 11 -1.54 -12.85 8.61
C LEU A 11 -2.64 -11.91 9.07
N LEU A 12 -2.39 -11.15 10.14
CA LEU A 12 -3.26 -10.06 10.54
C LEU A 12 -3.22 -9.07 9.38
N PHE A 13 -4.28 -9.06 8.57
CA PHE A 13 -4.41 -8.14 7.46
C PHE A 13 -4.61 -6.74 8.03
N GLN A 14 -3.61 -5.89 7.84
CA GLN A 14 -3.66 -4.50 8.27
C GLN A 14 -3.84 -3.60 7.05
N PHE A 15 -4.86 -2.76 7.10
CA PHE A 15 -5.19 -1.84 6.02
C PHE A 15 -4.33 -0.57 6.14
N GLN A 16 -3.66 -0.22 5.05
CA GLN A 16 -2.81 0.96 4.96
C GLN A 16 -3.38 1.90 3.90
N GLN A 17 -3.60 3.16 4.28
CA GLN A 17 -3.96 4.26 3.38
C GLN A 17 -3.29 5.54 3.88
N ASP A 18 -3.03 6.48 2.98
CA ASP A 18 -2.53 7.80 3.37
C ASP A 18 -3.63 8.64 4.07
N ASN A 19 -3.25 9.81 4.57
CA ASN A 19 -4.17 10.75 5.21
C ASN A 19 -4.72 11.83 4.25
N ALA A 20 -4.81 11.54 2.95
CA ALA A 20 -5.39 12.49 1.99
C ALA A 20 -6.81 12.91 2.40
N HIS A 21 -7.23 14.13 2.04
CA HIS A 21 -8.52 14.70 2.47
C HIS A 21 -9.73 13.76 2.25
N PRO A 22 -9.86 13.05 1.11
CA PRO A 22 -10.93 12.07 0.95
C PRO A 22 -10.91 10.97 2.03
N HIS A 23 -9.75 10.41 2.35
CA HIS A 23 -9.58 9.29 3.28
C HIS A 23 -9.83 9.66 4.74
N THR A 24 -9.69 10.94 5.08
CA THR A 24 -9.92 11.44 6.45
C THR A 24 -11.38 11.82 6.73
N ASN A 25 -12.26 11.73 5.72
CA ASN A 25 -13.68 12.02 5.85
C ASN A 25 -14.35 11.08 6.87
N THR A 26 -15.21 11.64 7.73
CA THR A 26 -15.99 10.92 8.75
C THR A 26 -16.76 9.73 8.19
N ILE A 27 -17.32 9.84 6.98
CA ILE A 27 -18.08 8.75 6.34
C ILE A 27 -17.16 7.56 6.04
N LEU A 28 -15.98 7.82 5.46
CA LEU A 28 -15.01 6.77 5.15
C LEU A 28 -14.42 6.14 6.41
N LYS A 29 -14.13 6.96 7.43
CA LYS A 29 -13.74 6.45 8.76
C LYS A 29 -14.80 5.53 9.38
N ALA A 30 -16.08 5.86 9.22
CA ALA A 30 -17.17 5.02 9.71
C ALA A 30 -17.26 3.68 8.95
N CYS A 31 -17.07 3.70 7.62
CA CYS A 31 -17.00 2.48 6.82
C CYS A 31 -15.83 1.57 7.19
N LEU A 32 -14.72 2.14 7.65
CA LEU A 32 -13.50 1.40 8.02
C LEU A 32 -13.40 1.08 9.51
N LYS A 33 -14.46 1.34 10.29
CA LYS A 33 -14.43 1.21 11.76
C LYS A 33 -14.02 -0.19 12.24
N ASP A 34 -14.43 -1.23 11.52
CA ASP A 34 -14.14 -2.63 11.86
C ASP A 34 -12.91 -3.19 11.12
N THR A 35 -12.18 -2.32 10.41
CA THR A 35 -10.94 -2.65 9.69
C THR A 35 -9.74 -2.21 10.51
N ASP A 36 -8.78 -3.10 10.72
CA ASP A 36 -7.50 -2.77 11.38
C ASP A 36 -6.68 -1.84 10.49
N THR A 37 -6.79 -0.53 10.70
CA THR A 37 -6.17 0.51 9.86
C THR A 37 -4.95 1.10 10.54
N ILE A 38 -3.82 1.13 9.83
CA ILE A 38 -2.56 1.71 10.33
C ILE A 38 -2.71 3.24 10.39
N PRO A 39 -2.38 3.89 11.53
CA PRO A 39 -2.32 5.34 11.58
C PRO A 39 -1.20 5.87 10.68
N TRP A 40 -1.54 6.78 9.77
CA TRP A 40 -0.60 7.38 8.83
C TRP A 40 0.07 8.63 9.41
N PRO A 41 1.41 8.73 9.45
CA PRO A 41 2.09 9.96 9.83
C PRO A 41 1.97 11.04 8.75
N ASP A 42 1.93 12.30 9.16
CA ASP A 42 1.84 13.43 8.24
C ASP A 42 3.08 13.46 7.32
N THR A 43 2.87 13.83 6.05
CA THR A 43 3.94 14.11 5.08
C THR A 43 4.96 12.98 4.88
N SER A 44 4.53 11.72 4.99
CA SER A 44 5.42 10.54 4.87
C SER A 44 5.10 9.66 3.65
N PRO A 45 5.25 10.17 2.41
CA PRO A 45 4.98 9.38 1.20
C PRO A 45 5.94 8.19 1.05
N ASP A 46 7.14 8.27 1.61
CA ASP A 46 8.17 7.23 1.60
C ASP A 46 7.75 5.93 2.31
N LEU A 47 6.82 6.03 3.27
CA LEU A 47 6.29 4.87 3.97
C LEU A 47 5.22 4.13 3.15
N SER A 48 4.73 4.76 2.08
CA SER A 48 3.60 4.26 1.29
C SER A 48 4.05 3.20 0.31
N LEU A 49 3.66 1.95 0.56
CA LEU A 49 4.02 0.83 -0.32
C LEU A 49 3.52 1.04 -1.76
N ILE A 50 2.41 1.77 -1.93
CA ILE A 50 1.87 2.05 -3.26
C ILE A 50 2.77 3.02 -4.06
N GLU A 51 3.49 3.93 -3.40
CA GLU A 51 4.45 4.82 -4.08
C GLU A 51 5.61 4.01 -4.68
N ASN A 52 6.13 3.00 -3.97
CA ASN A 52 7.15 2.10 -4.51
C ASN A 52 6.65 1.35 -5.76
N VAL A 53 5.38 0.96 -5.78
CA VAL A 53 4.77 0.31 -6.95
C VAL A 53 4.64 1.28 -8.12
N TRP A 54 4.22 2.53 -7.85
CA TRP A 54 4.16 3.57 -8.88
C TRP A 54 5.53 3.87 -9.47
N ASP A 55 6.57 3.99 -8.66
CA ASP A 55 7.94 4.18 -9.12
C ASP A 55 8.40 3.05 -10.03
N ALA A 56 8.10 1.79 -9.68
CA ALA A 56 8.41 0.64 -10.53
C ALA A 56 7.70 0.71 -11.89
N ILE A 57 6.42 1.13 -11.90
CA ILE A 57 5.64 1.29 -13.14
C ILE A 57 6.18 2.43 -13.99
N VAL A 58 6.50 3.57 -13.39
CA VAL A 58 7.09 4.73 -14.09
C VAL A 58 8.42 4.36 -14.71
N ASN A 59 9.30 3.71 -13.94
CA ASN A 59 10.60 3.24 -14.42
C ASN A 59 10.47 2.26 -15.58
N THR A 60 9.54 1.32 -15.50
CA THR A 60 9.27 0.36 -16.58
C THR A 60 8.74 1.07 -17.82
N THR A 61 7.80 1.99 -17.65
CA THR A 61 7.22 2.78 -18.74
C THR A 61 8.27 3.63 -19.46
N ASN A 62 9.17 4.25 -18.70
CA ASN A 62 10.23 5.08 -19.27
C ASN A 62 11.22 4.26 -20.11
N ARG A 63 11.54 3.02 -19.69
CA ARG A 63 12.38 2.10 -20.47
C ARG A 63 11.75 1.72 -21.80
N VAL A 64 10.44 1.46 -21.82
CA VAL A 64 9.71 1.15 -23.07
C VAL A 64 9.72 2.34 -24.03
N LYS A 65 9.53 3.57 -23.50
CA LYS A 65 9.59 4.79 -24.32
C LYS A 65 10.97 5.00 -24.95
N SER A 66 12.05 4.76 -24.22
CA SER A 66 13.42 4.90 -24.74
C SER A 66 13.79 3.83 -25.77
N ALA A 67 13.21 2.63 -25.70
CA ALA A 67 13.51 1.53 -26.63
C ALA A 67 12.78 1.65 -27.98
N GLY A 68 11.69 2.43 -28.06
CA GLY A 68 10.93 2.67 -29.28
C GLY A 68 11.31 3.95 -30.03
N SER A 69 12.31 4.70 -29.55
CA SER A 69 12.84 5.91 -30.17
C SER A 69 14.13 5.70 -30.97
N GLU A 70 14.56 4.44 -31.14
CA GLU A 70 15.62 3.98 -32.06
C GLU A 70 15.01 3.33 -33.30
#